data_AF-A0A7Y8K1T1-F1
#
_entry.id   AF-A0A7Y8K1T1-F1
#
_cell.length_a   1.000
_cell.length_b   1.000
_cell.length_c   1.000
_cell.angle_alpha   90.00
_cell.angle_beta   90.00
_cell.angle_gamma   90.00
#
_symmetry.space_group_name_H-M   'P 1'
#
loop_
_entity.id
_entity.type
_entity.pdbx_description
1 polymer ?
#
loop_
_entity_poly.entity_id
_entity_poly.type
_entity_poly.pdbx_seq_one_letter_code
_entity_poly.pdbx_strand_id
1 'polypeptide(L)'
;MVAGDFLWRSSHHVNMEQTDGPDWFLHEWFATAGLKQNDLVTKLDYPKNTANRLWHGLQPFRRDHVQAISELLNIRPHELLMHPDDAMRIRRLEAAVREVVKEEAAAAPKPEADKKAAGRAA
;
A
#
# COMPACT_ATOMS: atom_id res chain seq x y z
N MET A 1 51.10 16.82 -4.77
CA MET A 1 50.15 17.35 -3.77
C MET A 1 48.85 17.65 -4.48
N VAL A 2 47.83 16.80 -4.31
CA VAL A 2 46.44 17.08 -4.70
C VAL A 2 45.63 16.86 -3.45
N ALA A 3 45.18 17.95 -2.83
CA ALA A 3 44.30 17.92 -1.67
C ALA A 3 42.90 17.56 -2.16
N GLY A 4 42.51 16.30 -1.97
CA GLY A 4 41.14 15.85 -2.17
C GLY A 4 40.34 16.09 -0.90
N ASP A 5 39.79 17.30 -0.76
CA ASP A 5 38.80 17.61 0.27
C ASP A 5 37.46 16.97 -0.11
N PHE A 6 37.30 15.69 0.26
CA PHE A 6 36.04 14.99 0.27
C PHE A 6 35.18 15.54 1.42
N LEU A 7 34.52 16.67 1.17
CA LEU A 7 33.50 17.22 2.06
C LEU A 7 32.25 16.33 2.01
N TRP A 8 32.25 15.27 2.83
CA TRP A 8 31.02 14.72 3.39
C TRP A 8 30.41 15.78 4.32
N ARG A 9 29.50 16.62 3.79
CA ARG A 9 28.59 17.43 4.60
C ARG A 9 27.42 17.95 3.77
N SER A 10 26.32 17.22 3.85
CA SER A 10 25.03 17.80 4.21
C SER A 10 24.09 16.67 4.58
N SER A 11 24.07 16.31 5.86
CA SER A 11 22.86 15.74 6.45
C SER A 11 21.78 16.80 6.28
N HIS A 12 20.94 16.61 5.26
CA HIS A 12 19.66 17.30 5.22
C HIS A 12 18.88 16.82 6.44
N HIS A 13 18.88 17.61 7.51
CA HIS A 13 17.73 17.61 8.42
C HIS A 13 16.54 18.09 7.59
N VAL A 14 15.90 17.17 6.88
CA VAL A 14 14.64 17.43 6.23
C VAL A 14 13.66 17.68 7.38
N ASN A 15 13.14 18.90 7.46
CA ASN A 15 12.08 19.20 8.39
C ASN A 15 10.84 18.41 7.93
N MET A 16 10.62 17.23 8.51
CA MET A 16 9.52 16.31 8.16
C MET A 16 8.13 16.90 8.49
N GLU A 17 8.07 18.08 9.11
CA GLU A 17 6.83 18.75 9.50
C GLU A 17 6.11 19.49 8.37
N GLN A 18 6.73 19.67 7.20
CA GLN A 18 6.11 20.34 6.05
C GLN A 18 6.30 19.54 4.77
N THR A 19 5.55 18.46 4.64
CA THR A 19 5.16 17.99 3.31
C THR A 19 3.96 18.82 2.85
N ASP A 20 4.13 19.62 1.80
CA ASP A 20 3.08 20.44 1.18
C ASP A 20 1.91 19.64 0.54
N GLY A 21 1.86 18.32 0.78
CA GLY A 21 0.84 17.41 0.26
C GLY A 21 -0.24 17.11 1.31
N PRO A 22 -1.45 16.69 0.89
CA PRO A 22 -2.46 16.25 1.83
C PRO A 22 -1.96 15.04 2.63
N ASP A 23 -2.25 15.02 3.94
CA ASP A 23 -1.87 13.92 4.84
C ASP A 23 -2.36 12.52 4.35
N TRP A 24 -3.36 12.51 3.47
CA TRP A 24 -4.02 11.35 2.89
C TRP A 24 -4.94 11.73 1.73
N PHE A 25 -5.26 10.78 0.85
CA PHE A 25 -6.04 10.99 -0.39
C PHE A 25 -7.52 10.61 -0.22
N LEU A 26 -8.13 11.07 0.86
CA LEU A 26 -9.48 10.66 1.25
C LEU A 26 -10.54 11.01 0.19
N HIS A 27 -10.48 12.21 -0.39
CA HIS A 27 -11.46 12.68 -1.37
C HIS A 27 -11.40 11.87 -2.66
N GLU A 28 -10.18 11.64 -3.14
CA GLU A 28 -9.89 10.94 -4.38
C GLU A 28 -10.34 9.49 -4.28
N TRP A 29 -10.09 8.85 -3.13
CA TRP A 29 -10.57 7.50 -2.87
C TRP A 29 -12.09 7.42 -2.76
N PHE A 30 -12.74 8.37 -2.08
CA PHE A 30 -14.19 8.42 -2.03
C PHE A 30 -14.80 8.62 -3.41
N ALA A 31 -14.23 9.50 -4.23
CA ALA A 31 -14.65 9.70 -5.61
C ALA A 31 -14.53 8.43 -6.44
N THR A 32 -13.41 7.70 -6.30
CA THR A 32 -13.18 6.40 -6.97
C THR A 32 -14.22 5.35 -6.55
N ALA A 33 -14.66 5.36 -5.30
CA ALA A 33 -15.67 4.45 -4.77
C ALA A 33 -17.13 4.92 -4.95
N GLY A 34 -17.35 6.09 -5.56
CA GLY A 34 -18.69 6.70 -5.70
C GLY A 34 -19.32 7.15 -4.37
N LEU A 35 -18.49 7.41 -3.37
CA LEU A 35 -18.89 7.84 -2.03
C LEU A 35 -18.75 9.36 -1.86
N LYS A 36 -19.45 9.90 -0.86
CA LYS A 36 -19.45 11.31 -0.47
C LYS A 36 -19.12 11.46 1.00
N GLN A 37 -18.81 12.67 1.44
CA GLN A 37 -18.56 12.97 2.86
C GLN A 37 -19.62 12.42 3.81
N ASN A 38 -20.91 12.50 3.43
CA ASN A 38 -22.01 12.00 4.25
C ASN A 38 -21.95 10.49 4.50
N ASP A 39 -21.26 9.72 3.65
CA ASP A 39 -21.05 8.30 3.86
C ASP A 39 -20.17 8.01 5.08
N LEU A 40 -19.29 8.92 5.49
CA LEU A 40 -18.58 8.78 6.78
C LEU A 40 -19.58 8.77 7.95
N VAL A 41 -20.63 9.57 7.87
CA VAL A 41 -21.67 9.64 8.90
C VAL A 41 -22.58 8.42 8.81
N THR A 42 -23.07 8.08 7.62
CA THR A 42 -24.11 7.05 7.48
C THR A 42 -23.55 5.62 7.47
N LYS A 43 -22.31 5.41 7.03
CA LYS A 43 -21.71 4.07 6.93
C LYS A 43 -20.74 3.73 8.06
N LEU A 44 -20.07 4.73 8.64
CA LEU A 44 -19.11 4.54 9.74
C LEU A 44 -19.60 5.11 11.08
N ASP A 45 -20.82 5.64 11.13
CA ASP A 45 -21.42 6.27 12.33
C ASP A 45 -20.55 7.39 12.92
N TYR A 46 -19.81 8.11 12.08
CA TYR A 46 -19.00 9.22 12.56
C TYR A 46 -19.89 10.42 12.92
N PRO A 47 -19.64 11.07 14.07
CA PRO A 47 -20.26 12.35 14.37
C PRO A 47 -19.99 13.35 13.22
N LYS A 48 -20.99 14.15 12.85
CA LYS A 48 -20.88 15.12 11.74
C LYS A 48 -19.63 16.00 11.84
N ASN A 49 -19.30 16.46 13.04
CA ASN A 49 -18.09 17.27 13.28
C ASN A 49 -16.81 16.49 12.97
N THR A 50 -16.73 15.22 13.41
CA THR A 50 -15.59 14.33 13.11
C THR A 50 -15.48 14.07 11.61
N ALA A 51 -16.59 13.74 10.95
CA ALA A 51 -16.62 13.55 9.51
C ALA A 51 -16.17 14.82 8.76
N ASN A 52 -16.57 16.00 9.22
CA ASN A 52 -16.11 17.27 8.64
C ASN A 52 -14.61 17.49 8.80
N ARG A 53 -14.09 17.31 10.02
CA ARG A 53 -12.66 17.49 10.30
C ARG A 53 -11.79 16.51 9.52
N LEU A 54 -12.18 15.24 9.44
CA LEU A 54 -11.44 14.24 8.66
C LEU A 54 -11.48 14.57 7.16
N TRP A 55 -12.65 14.93 6.64
CA TRP A 55 -12.82 15.29 5.23
C TRP A 55 -11.92 16.45 4.82
N HIS A 56 -11.77 17.47 5.66
CA HIS A 56 -10.95 18.64 5.36
C HIS A 56 -9.48 18.52 5.84
N GLY A 57 -9.05 17.36 6.33
CA GLY A 57 -7.68 17.19 6.85
C GLY A 57 -7.37 18.03 8.10
N LEU A 58 -8.40 18.50 8.82
CA LEU A 58 -8.26 19.32 10.04
C LEU A 58 -7.93 18.50 11.29
N GLN A 59 -7.87 17.18 11.15
CA GLN A 59 -7.43 16.28 12.21
C GLN A 59 -6.28 15.43 11.67
N PRO A 60 -5.19 15.28 12.44
CA PRO A 60 -4.12 14.38 12.09
C PRO A 60 -4.63 12.96 11.86
N PHE A 61 -3.94 12.23 10.99
CA PHE A 61 -4.11 10.81 10.79
C PHE A 61 -4.13 10.07 12.14
N ARG A 62 -5.15 9.22 12.32
CA ARG A 62 -5.19 8.25 13.40
C ARG A 62 -5.45 6.87 12.82
N ARG A 63 -4.79 5.86 13.40
CA ARG A 63 -4.85 4.47 12.94
C ARG A 63 -6.28 3.93 12.89
N ASP A 64 -7.12 4.27 13.86
CA ASP A 64 -8.52 3.86 13.96
C ASP A 64 -9.34 4.34 12.75
N HIS A 65 -9.21 5.62 12.39
CA HIS A 65 -9.89 6.18 11.22
C HIS A 65 -9.43 5.53 9.93
N VAL A 66 -8.12 5.33 9.79
CA VAL A 66 -7.56 4.79 8.54
C VAL A 66 -7.94 3.34 8.36
N GLN A 67 -7.94 2.55 9.43
CA GLN A 67 -8.39 1.17 9.38
C GLN A 67 -9.87 1.12 8.92
N ALA A 68 -10.76 1.84 9.60
CA ALA A 68 -12.19 1.82 9.30
C ALA A 68 -12.52 2.35 7.89
N ILE A 69 -11.86 3.44 7.48
CA ILE A 69 -12.06 4.02 6.15
C ILE A 69 -11.51 3.09 5.06
N SER A 70 -10.37 2.45 5.29
CA SER A 70 -9.79 1.52 4.32
C SER A 70 -10.65 0.27 4.13
N GLU A 71 -11.25 -0.22 5.22
CA GLU A 71 -12.23 -1.30 5.17
C GLU A 71 -13.47 -0.89 4.36
N LEU A 72 -14.03 0.29 4.59
CA LEU A 72 -15.15 0.82 3.82
C LEU A 72 -14.84 0.91 2.31
N LEU A 73 -13.63 1.34 1.98
CA LEU A 73 -13.18 1.52 0.60
C LEU A 73 -12.67 0.21 -0.04
N ASN A 74 -12.56 -0.87 0.73
CA ASN A 74 -11.94 -2.13 0.30
C ASN A 74 -10.52 -1.94 -0.25
N ILE A 75 -9.69 -1.21 0.50
CA ILE A 75 -8.28 -0.94 0.19
C ILE A 75 -7.38 -1.30 1.37
N ARG A 76 -6.06 -1.39 1.12
CA ARG A 76 -5.07 -1.58 2.20
C ARG A 76 -4.86 -0.23 2.92
N PRO A 77 -4.62 -0.20 4.25
CA PRO A 77 -4.44 1.05 5.00
C PRO A 77 -3.43 2.05 4.42
N HIS A 78 -2.31 1.54 3.89
CA HIS A 78 -1.28 2.39 3.30
C HIS A 78 -1.70 2.99 1.94
N GLU A 79 -2.68 2.41 1.25
CA GLU A 79 -3.17 2.94 -0.03
C GLU A 79 -3.93 4.25 0.16
N LEU A 80 -4.49 4.50 1.35
CA LEU A 80 -5.11 5.78 1.70
C LEU A 80 -4.09 6.94 1.76
N LEU A 81 -2.81 6.62 1.87
CA LEU A 81 -1.68 7.56 1.91
C LEU A 81 -1.05 7.80 0.54
N MET A 82 -1.68 7.34 -0.53
CA MET A 82 -1.27 7.59 -1.92
C MET A 82 -2.49 7.84 -2.81
N HIS A 83 -2.26 8.51 -3.95
CA HIS A 83 -3.31 8.76 -4.91
C HIS A 83 -3.88 7.43 -5.46
N PRO A 84 -5.20 7.31 -5.72
CA PRO A 84 -5.80 6.08 -6.24
C PRO A 84 -5.14 5.55 -7.52
N ASP A 85 -4.76 6.44 -8.43
CA ASP A 85 -4.09 6.05 -9.68
C ASP A 85 -2.76 5.35 -9.45
N ASP A 86 -1.99 5.81 -8.46
CA ASP A 86 -0.71 5.22 -8.10
C ASP A 86 -0.92 3.87 -7.41
N ALA A 87 -1.88 3.77 -6.48
CA ALA A 87 -2.26 2.50 -5.88
C ALA A 87 -2.71 1.47 -6.93
N MET A 88 -3.53 1.89 -7.90
CA MET A 88 -3.97 1.02 -9.00
C MET A 88 -2.83 0.64 -9.94
N ARG A 89 -1.83 1.51 -10.15
CA ARG A 89 -0.60 1.17 -10.88
C ARG A 89 0.21 0.12 -10.14
N ILE A 90 0.38 0.27 -8.82
CA ILE A 90 1.10 -0.69 -7.97
C ILE A 90 0.38 -2.05 -7.97
N ARG A 91 -0.95 -2.07 -7.79
CA ARG A 91 -1.75 -3.31 -7.84
C ARG A 91 -1.58 -4.06 -9.16
N ARG A 92 -1.58 -3.35 -10.30
CA ARG A 92 -1.35 -3.93 -11.62
C ARG A 92 0.05 -4.53 -11.73
N LEU A 93 1.07 -3.83 -11.20
CA LEU A 93 2.44 -4.32 -11.17
C LEU A 93 2.56 -5.59 -10.30
N GLU A 94 2.01 -5.58 -9.08
CA GLU A 94 1.99 -6.72 -8.16
C GLU A 94 1.30 -7.94 -8.79
N ALA A 95 0.20 -7.73 -9.52
CA ALA A 95 -0.49 -8.79 -10.24
C ALA A 95 0.38 -9.39 -11.36
N ALA A 96 1.03 -8.53 -12.18
CA ALA A 96 1.91 -8.98 -13.25
C ALA A 96 3.10 -9.79 -12.72
N VAL A 97 3.75 -9.33 -11.64
CA VAL A 97 4.85 -10.04 -11.00
C VAL A 97 4.38 -11.41 -10.47
N ARG A 98 3.19 -11.48 -9.89
CA ARG A 98 2.64 -12.73 -9.35
C ARG A 98 2.40 -13.78 -10.43
N GLU A 99 1.92 -13.38 -11.61
CA GLU A 99 1.72 -14.32 -12.72
C GLU A 99 3.05 -14.88 -13.24
N VAL A 100 4.08 -14.05 -13.40
CA VAL A 100 5.42 -14.51 -13.82
C VAL A 100 5.99 -15.54 -12.83
N VAL A 101 5.90 -15.25 -11.52
CA VAL A 101 6.38 -16.18 -10.48
C VAL A 101 5.60 -17.50 -10.48
N LYS A 102 4.29 -17.45 -10.75
CA LYS A 102 3.43 -18.64 -10.81
C LYS A 102 3.79 -19.53 -12.01
N GLU A 103 4.12 -18.94 -13.16
CA GLU A 103 4.60 -19.67 -14.34
C GLU A 103 5.94 -20.37 -14.06
N GLU A 104 6.88 -19.69 -13.39
CA GLU A 104 8.18 -20.26 -13.01
C GLU A 104 8.02 -21.42 -12.01
N ALA A 105 7.15 -21.28 -11.01
CA ALA A 105 6.85 -22.34 -10.06
C ALA A 105 6.17 -23.56 -10.72
N ALA A 106 5.36 -23.35 -11.76
CA ALA A 106 4.74 -24.42 -12.53
C ALA A 106 5.74 -25.11 -13.49
N ALA A 107 6.77 -24.40 -13.94
CA ALA A 107 7.83 -24.91 -14.79
C ALA A 107 8.93 -25.68 -14.02
N ALA A 108 8.94 -25.61 -12.69
CA ALA A 108 9.87 -26.37 -11.86
C ALA A 108 9.64 -27.89 -12.04
N PRO A 109 10.66 -28.68 -12.41
CA PRO A 109 10.50 -30.11 -12.61
C PRO A 109 10.08 -30.77 -11.29
N LYS A 110 9.00 -31.55 -11.34
CA LYS A 110 8.60 -32.42 -10.22
C LYS A 110 9.77 -33.36 -9.91
N PRO A 111 10.17 -33.54 -8.64
CA PRO A 111 11.19 -34.52 -8.31
C PRO A 111 10.71 -35.89 -8.78
N GLU A 112 11.44 -36.44 -9.75
CA GLU A 112 11.19 -37.71 -10.38
C GLU A 112 11.27 -38.79 -9.30
N ALA A 113 10.15 -39.44 -9.01
CA ALA A 113 10.08 -40.51 -8.03
C ALA A 113 10.96 -41.67 -8.52
N ASP A 114 12.10 -41.84 -7.85
CA ASP A 114 13.08 -42.89 -8.09
C ASP A 114 12.42 -44.27 -8.17
N LYS A 115 12.42 -44.83 -9.38
CA LYS A 115 12.22 -46.25 -9.64
C LYS A 115 13.42 -47.01 -9.08
N LYS A 116 13.37 -47.45 -7.81
CA LYS A 116 14.29 -48.50 -7.34
C LYS A 116 13.73 -49.36 -6.22
N ALA A 117 12.92 -50.34 -6.61
CA ALA A 117 12.78 -51.60 -5.88
C ALA A 117 12.43 -52.75 -6.85
N ALA A 118 13.22 -52.90 -7.91
CA ALA A 118 13.33 -54.16 -8.64
C ALA A 118 14.71 -54.75 -8.32
N GLY A 119 14.73 -55.92 -7.65
CA GLY A 119 15.86 -56.84 -7.66
C GLY A 119 16.74 -56.93 -6.40
N ARG A 120 16.35 -57.80 -5.46
CA ARG A 120 17.16 -58.77 -4.67
C ARG A 120 16.28 -59.32 -3.54
N ALA A 121 16.17 -60.60 -3.24
CA ALA A 121 16.88 -61.79 -3.70
C ALA A 121 15.93 -62.99 -3.57
N ALA A 122 16.13 -63.96 -4.45
CA ALA A 122 15.71 -65.34 -4.29
C ALA A 122 16.65 -66.06 -3.31
#